data_AF-A0A7S2B843-F1
#
_entry.id   AF-A0A7S2B843-F1
#
_cell.length_a   1.000
_cell.length_b   1.000
_cell.length_c   1.000
_cell.angle_alpha   90.00
_cell.angle_beta   90.00
_cell.angle_gamma   90.00
#
_symmetry.space_group_name_H-M   'P 1'
#
loop_
_entity.id
_entity.type
_entity.pdbx_description
1 polymer ?
#
loop_
_entity_poly.entity_id
_entity_poly.type
_entity_poly.pdbx_seq_one_letter_code
_entity_poly.pdbx_strand_id
1 'polypeptide(L)'
;GDFHLDYVRYCKVMNLAPHPSLKLLSSEAPDVNATKSKEDAEEEEPILPLNVRHIVLDTGTCSALFMALKASVVTEITLFSTGLLAEDITELSRVLPKTCVEKLRIEYNPIDTNAEGGDALTCFADLISTKSVLSELSLRGNHLSELHAPSIADALSHSRLNVLNLFDNRLGNDGAAAIAQALRFNMSLKSLSLSKNWIGGDGAHA
;
A
#
# COMPACT_ATOMS: atom_id res chain seq x y z
N GLY A 1 -3.09 11.84 -20.00
CA GLY A 1 -1.79 12.50 -19.74
C GLY A 1 -1.35 13.10 -21.03
N ASP A 2 -0.84 14.33 -21.00
CA ASP A 2 -0.23 14.94 -22.17
C ASP A 2 1.14 14.30 -22.37
N PHE A 3 1.21 13.38 -23.34
CA PHE A 3 2.42 12.63 -23.69
C PHE A 3 3.63 13.54 -23.92
N HIS A 4 3.40 14.76 -24.42
CA HIS A 4 4.48 15.72 -24.64
C HIS A 4 5.10 16.19 -23.31
N LEU A 5 4.27 16.48 -22.32
CA LEU A 5 4.72 16.89 -20.99
C LEU A 5 5.51 15.78 -20.30
N ASP A 6 5.03 14.53 -20.42
CA ASP A 6 5.70 13.36 -19.85
C ASP A 6 7.06 13.09 -20.53
N TYR A 7 7.16 13.28 -21.85
CA TYR A 7 8.41 13.13 -22.61
C TYR A 7 9.46 14.20 -22.24
N VAL A 8 9.06 15.47 -22.16
CA VAL A 8 9.98 16.56 -21.80
C VAL A 8 10.50 16.37 -20.37
N ARG A 9 9.64 15.90 -19.45
CA ARG A 9 10.03 15.56 -18.07
C ARG A 9 11.03 14.42 -18.02
N TYR A 10 10.82 13.34 -18.77
CA TYR A 10 11.76 12.22 -18.86
C TYR A 10 13.14 12.68 -19.33
N CYS A 11 13.21 13.51 -20.38
CA CYS A 11 14.49 14.03 -20.87
C CYS A 11 15.22 14.87 -19.80
N LYS A 12 14.49 15.65 -19.01
CA LYS A 12 15.07 16.46 -17.92
C LYS A 12 15.66 15.59 -16.80
N VAL A 13 14.93 14.58 -16.35
CA VAL A 13 15.39 13.65 -15.29
C VAL A 13 16.63 12.87 -15.73
N MET A 14 16.68 12.46 -16.99
CA MET A 14 17.78 11.65 -17.53
C MET A 14 18.96 12.50 -18.05
N ASN A 15 18.92 13.83 -17.90
CA ASN A 15 19.90 14.77 -18.44
C ASN A 15 20.15 14.60 -19.96
N LEU A 16 19.07 14.34 -20.70
CA LEU A 16 19.07 14.15 -22.15
C LEU A 16 18.53 15.41 -22.84
N ALA A 17 19.10 15.76 -23.99
CA ALA A 17 18.54 16.82 -24.83
C ALA A 17 17.29 16.27 -25.57
N PRO A 18 16.09 16.85 -25.37
CA PRO A 18 14.88 16.40 -26.06
C PRO A 18 14.96 16.67 -27.56
N HIS A 19 14.34 15.79 -28.35
CA HIS A 19 14.39 15.87 -29.81
C HIS A 19 13.74 17.17 -30.34
N PRO A 20 14.36 17.91 -31.29
CA PRO A 20 13.88 19.22 -31.73
C PRO A 20 12.43 19.24 -32.22
N SER A 21 11.99 18.20 -32.94
CA SER A 21 10.63 18.08 -33.47
C SER A 21 9.55 17.89 -32.39
N LEU A 22 9.95 17.47 -31.18
CA LEU A 22 9.06 17.27 -30.05
C LEU A 22 9.15 18.42 -29.04
N LYS A 23 9.95 19.47 -29.31
CA LYS A 23 10.14 20.63 -28.43
C LYS A 23 9.12 21.77 -28.69
N LEU A 24 8.41 21.72 -29.82
CA LEU A 24 7.68 22.86 -30.40
C LEU A 24 6.15 22.77 -30.30
N LEU A 25 5.60 21.97 -29.37
CA LEU A 25 4.15 21.76 -29.27
C LEU A 25 3.45 22.52 -28.14
N SER A 26 4.14 23.34 -27.34
CA SER A 26 3.45 24.29 -26.45
C SER A 26 3.25 25.64 -27.16
N SER A 27 2.01 25.94 -27.53
CA SER A 27 1.59 27.25 -27.99
C SER A 27 1.57 28.23 -26.82
N GLU A 28 2.69 28.89 -26.53
CA GLU A 28 2.69 30.12 -25.72
C GLU A 28 3.98 30.91 -25.97
N ALA A 29 3.80 32.17 -26.38
CA ALA A 29 4.88 33.10 -26.71
C ALA A 29 5.61 33.59 -25.45
N PRO A 30 6.90 34.01 -25.53
CA PRO A 30 7.63 34.45 -24.36
C PRO A 30 7.30 35.90 -24.02
N ASP A 31 6.83 36.16 -22.80
CA ASP A 31 6.79 37.51 -22.23
C ASP A 31 8.10 37.81 -21.50
N VAL A 32 8.70 38.94 -21.85
CA VAL A 32 10.03 39.40 -21.45
C VAL A 32 9.87 40.55 -20.47
N ASN A 33 9.68 40.24 -19.18
CA ASN A 33 10.14 41.07 -18.05
C ASN A 33 9.70 40.51 -16.70
N ALA A 34 10.63 39.96 -15.93
CA ALA A 34 10.68 40.15 -14.48
C ALA A 34 12.07 39.75 -13.95
N THR A 35 12.72 40.70 -13.30
CA THR A 35 14.06 40.60 -12.75
C THR A 35 14.04 40.11 -11.30
N LYS A 36 14.98 39.18 -11.03
CA LYS A 36 15.78 38.96 -9.80
C LYS A 36 15.12 38.46 -8.50
N SER A 37 15.62 37.27 -8.14
CA SER A 37 16.15 36.81 -6.85
C SER A 37 15.19 36.63 -5.67
N LYS A 38 14.89 35.36 -5.37
CA LYS A 38 14.87 34.80 -4.02
C LYS A 38 15.41 33.37 -4.08
N GLU A 39 16.12 33.02 -3.02
CA GLU A 39 16.99 31.87 -2.81
C GLU A 39 16.34 30.53 -3.16
N ASP A 40 17.13 29.65 -3.77
CA ASP A 40 16.82 28.27 -4.08
C ASP A 40 16.63 27.47 -2.78
N ALA A 41 15.41 27.46 -2.25
CA ALA A 41 14.91 26.27 -1.58
C ALA A 41 14.44 25.35 -2.70
N GLU A 42 15.20 24.29 -3.00
CA GLU A 42 14.66 23.15 -3.74
C GLU A 42 13.48 22.64 -2.91
N GLU A 43 12.26 23.08 -3.23
CA GLU A 43 11.04 22.44 -2.76
C GLU A 43 11.13 21.00 -3.26
N GLU A 44 11.60 20.08 -2.41
CA GLU A 44 11.57 18.64 -2.70
C GLU A 44 10.13 18.31 -3.11
N GLU A 45 9.92 18.04 -4.39
CA GLU A 45 8.58 17.71 -4.90
C GLU A 45 8.03 16.57 -4.03
N PRO A 46 6.80 16.70 -3.50
CA PRO A 46 6.27 15.72 -2.57
C PRO A 46 6.25 14.35 -3.25
N ILE A 47 6.89 13.35 -2.62
CA ILE A 47 6.86 11.97 -3.11
C ILE A 47 5.40 11.55 -3.18
N LEU A 48 4.88 11.42 -4.39
CA LEU A 48 3.47 11.11 -4.61
C LEU A 48 3.18 9.63 -4.28
N PRO A 49 2.06 9.33 -3.62
CA PRO A 49 1.65 7.96 -3.37
C PRO A 49 1.37 7.24 -4.70
N LEU A 50 1.83 6.01 -4.84
CA LEU A 50 1.52 5.16 -5.99
C LEU A 50 0.13 4.56 -5.81
N ASN A 51 -0.81 4.91 -6.68
CA ASN A 51 -2.20 4.48 -6.59
C ASN A 51 -2.60 3.68 -7.83
N VAL A 52 -2.82 2.38 -7.66
CA VAL A 52 -3.30 1.46 -8.69
C VAL A 52 -4.72 1.06 -8.33
N ARG A 53 -5.69 1.37 -9.20
CA ARG A 53 -7.12 1.13 -8.93
C ARG A 53 -7.79 0.43 -10.10
N HIS A 54 -8.55 -0.61 -9.83
CA HIS A 54 -9.42 -1.30 -10.79
C HIS A 54 -8.68 -1.89 -12.01
N ILE A 55 -7.37 -2.11 -11.89
CA ILE A 55 -6.56 -2.78 -12.91
C ILE A 55 -6.21 -4.14 -12.36
N VAL A 56 -6.66 -5.20 -13.02
CA VAL A 56 -6.27 -6.57 -12.68
C VAL A 56 -4.78 -6.72 -12.97
N LEU A 57 -4.01 -7.01 -11.95
CA LEU A 57 -2.59 -7.28 -12.06
C LEU A 57 -2.42 -8.80 -12.20
N ASP A 58 -1.94 -9.24 -13.36
CA ASP A 58 -1.47 -10.62 -13.50
C ASP A 58 -0.12 -10.80 -12.80
N THR A 59 0.33 -12.05 -12.65
CA THR A 59 1.60 -12.38 -11.99
C THR A 59 2.78 -11.61 -12.58
N GLY A 60 2.84 -11.46 -13.91
CA GLY A 60 3.93 -10.73 -14.57
C GLY A 60 3.93 -9.24 -14.23
N THR A 61 2.75 -8.63 -14.16
CA THR A 61 2.55 -7.24 -13.79
C THR A 61 2.84 -7.01 -12.31
N CYS A 62 2.43 -7.91 -11.42
CA CYS A 62 2.80 -7.91 -10.01
C CYS A 62 4.32 -7.96 -9.83
N SER A 63 5.01 -8.91 -10.46
CA SER A 63 6.47 -9.02 -10.36
C SER A 63 7.17 -7.77 -10.91
N ALA A 64 6.71 -7.21 -12.03
CA ALA A 64 7.27 -5.98 -12.59
C ALA A 64 7.07 -4.78 -11.65
N LEU A 65 5.87 -4.64 -11.07
CA LEU A 65 5.56 -3.64 -10.07
C LEU A 65 6.50 -3.79 -8.86
N PHE A 66 6.61 -4.98 -8.29
CA PHE A 66 7.45 -5.24 -7.11
C PHE A 66 8.94 -5.00 -7.39
N MET A 67 9.42 -5.29 -8.60
CA MET A 67 10.78 -4.91 -9.01
C MET A 67 10.94 -3.39 -9.11
N ALA A 68 9.97 -2.70 -9.68
CA ALA A 68 9.99 -1.24 -9.78
C ALA A 68 10.01 -0.58 -8.40
N LEU A 69 9.31 -1.14 -7.41
CA LEU A 69 9.32 -0.62 -6.03
C LEU A 69 10.71 -0.64 -5.39
N LYS A 70 11.57 -1.62 -5.72
CA LYS A 70 12.94 -1.68 -5.19
C LYS A 70 13.84 -0.58 -5.72
N ALA A 71 13.52 -0.05 -6.91
CA ALA A 71 14.25 1.05 -7.55
C ALA A 71 13.56 2.40 -7.35
N SER A 72 12.49 2.44 -6.56
CA SER A 72 11.64 3.61 -6.35
C SER A 72 11.85 4.21 -4.97
N VAL A 73 11.56 5.51 -4.85
CA VAL A 73 11.51 6.25 -3.57
C VAL A 73 10.10 6.35 -3.00
N VAL A 74 9.12 5.69 -3.61
CA VAL A 74 7.71 5.69 -3.17
C VAL A 74 7.60 5.13 -1.75
N THR A 75 6.99 5.92 -0.87
CA THR A 75 6.75 5.56 0.54
C THR A 75 5.34 5.04 0.80
N GLU A 76 4.39 5.31 -0.11
CA GLU A 76 2.98 4.98 0.04
C GLU A 76 2.43 4.32 -1.21
N ILE A 77 1.79 3.16 -1.04
CA ILE A 77 1.19 2.39 -2.13
C ILE A 77 -0.25 2.05 -1.81
N THR A 78 -1.13 2.25 -2.77
CA THR A 78 -2.52 1.78 -2.74
C THR A 78 -2.79 0.85 -3.92
N LEU A 79 -3.21 -0.37 -3.61
CA LEU A 79 -3.63 -1.42 -4.54
C LEU A 79 -5.12 -1.69 -4.29
N PHE A 80 -5.97 -0.98 -5.03
CA PHE A 80 -7.41 -1.02 -4.87
C PHE A 80 -8.06 -1.88 -5.96
N SER A 81 -8.73 -2.97 -5.59
CA SER A 81 -9.44 -3.83 -6.54
C SER A 81 -8.54 -4.25 -7.70
N THR A 82 -7.34 -4.72 -7.38
CA THR A 82 -6.30 -5.10 -8.34
C THR A 82 -6.25 -6.60 -8.62
N GLY A 83 -7.11 -7.40 -7.97
CA GLY A 83 -7.18 -8.84 -8.18
C GLY A 83 -6.02 -9.62 -7.58
N LEU A 84 -5.39 -9.08 -6.52
CA LEU A 84 -4.25 -9.74 -5.87
C LEU A 84 -4.65 -11.06 -5.24
N LEU A 85 -3.76 -12.04 -5.39
CA LEU A 85 -3.86 -13.36 -4.78
C LEU A 85 -2.99 -13.44 -3.52
N ALA A 86 -3.15 -14.51 -2.74
CA ALA A 86 -2.35 -14.75 -1.54
C ALA A 86 -0.84 -14.86 -1.84
N GLU A 87 -0.48 -15.40 -3.01
CA GLU A 87 0.90 -15.51 -3.47
C GLU A 87 1.53 -14.13 -3.73
N ASP A 88 0.79 -13.19 -4.33
CA ASP A 88 1.26 -11.83 -4.57
C ASP A 88 1.53 -11.10 -3.25
N ILE A 89 0.68 -11.31 -2.25
CA ILE A 89 0.82 -10.73 -0.91
C ILE A 89 2.07 -11.27 -0.21
N THR A 90 2.31 -12.57 -0.37
CA THR A 90 3.49 -13.25 0.17
C THR A 90 4.77 -12.79 -0.53
N GLU A 91 4.72 -12.54 -1.85
CA GLU A 91 5.85 -11.94 -2.56
C GLU A 91 6.08 -10.50 -2.11
N LEU A 92 5.02 -9.70 -2.00
CA LEU A 92 5.08 -8.32 -1.57
C LEU A 92 5.70 -8.20 -0.18
N SER A 93 5.32 -9.05 0.78
CA SER A 93 5.89 -9.04 2.14
C SER A 93 7.41 -9.28 2.17
N ARG A 94 7.94 -10.05 1.21
CA ARG A 94 9.39 -10.29 1.05
C ARG A 94 10.11 -9.14 0.35
N VAL A 95 9.39 -8.38 -0.47
CA VAL A 95 9.95 -7.26 -1.24
C VAL A 95 10.00 -5.99 -0.41
N LEU A 96 8.96 -5.70 0.38
CA LEU A 96 8.83 -4.45 1.14
C LEU A 96 10.07 -4.06 1.96
N PRO A 97 10.78 -4.97 2.66
CA PRO A 97 11.99 -4.61 3.40
C PRO A 97 13.15 -4.08 2.55
N LYS A 98 13.07 -4.23 1.22
CA LYS A 98 14.05 -3.73 0.24
C LYS A 98 13.56 -2.48 -0.50
N THR A 99 12.51 -1.83 0.02
CA THR A 99 11.87 -0.65 -0.58
C THR A 99 11.76 0.47 0.46
N CYS A 100 11.37 1.67 0.02
CA CYS A 100 11.07 2.80 0.92
C CYS A 100 9.61 2.81 1.42
N VAL A 101 8.83 1.76 1.16
CA VAL A 101 7.40 1.75 1.44
C VAL A 101 7.14 1.59 2.94
N GLU A 102 6.48 2.58 3.51
CA GLU A 102 6.06 2.61 4.92
C GLU A 102 4.55 2.48 5.07
N LYS A 103 3.78 2.85 4.03
CA LYS A 103 2.33 2.85 4.05
C LYS A 103 1.79 2.00 2.92
N LEU A 104 1.03 0.96 3.27
CA LEU A 104 0.48 0.03 2.30
C LEU A 104 -1.04 -0.07 2.47
N ARG A 105 -1.77 0.11 1.37
CA ARG A 105 -3.20 -0.15 1.32
C ARG A 105 -3.51 -1.21 0.28
N ILE A 106 -3.89 -2.40 0.74
CA ILE A 106 -4.44 -3.47 -0.08
C ILE A 106 -5.94 -3.43 0.18
N GLU A 107 -6.71 -2.87 -0.75
CA GLU A 107 -8.14 -2.63 -0.50
C GLU A 107 -9.00 -3.30 -1.56
N TYR A 108 -10.08 -3.95 -1.13
CA TYR A 108 -11.04 -4.61 -2.01
C TYR A 108 -10.37 -5.64 -2.96
N ASN A 109 -9.40 -6.39 -2.45
CA ASN A 109 -8.83 -7.57 -3.11
C ASN A 109 -9.40 -8.80 -2.41
N PRO A 110 -10.49 -9.40 -2.94
CA PRO A 110 -11.13 -10.54 -2.30
C PRO A 110 -10.22 -11.76 -2.45
N ILE A 111 -9.43 -12.04 -1.43
CA ILE A 111 -8.56 -13.21 -1.44
C ILE A 111 -9.43 -14.40 -1.14
N ASP A 112 -9.46 -15.35 -2.06
CA ASP A 112 -10.30 -16.54 -1.93
C ASP A 112 -9.82 -17.39 -0.76
N THR A 113 -10.69 -17.53 0.23
CA THR A 113 -10.46 -18.24 1.49
C THR A 113 -10.99 -19.67 1.45
N ASN A 114 -11.55 -20.10 0.31
CA ASN A 114 -12.14 -21.44 0.15
C ASN A 114 -11.08 -22.56 0.05
N ALA A 115 -9.80 -22.20 0.02
CA ALA A 115 -8.72 -23.17 0.16
C ALA A 115 -8.59 -23.57 1.64
N GLU A 116 -9.28 -24.64 2.03
CA GLU A 116 -9.09 -25.32 3.31
C GLU A 116 -7.61 -25.72 3.46
N GLY A 117 -6.86 -24.95 4.25
CA GLY A 117 -5.47 -25.24 4.59
C GLY A 117 -4.46 -24.78 3.54
N GLY A 118 -3.98 -23.54 3.65
CA GLY A 118 -2.89 -23.03 2.83
C GLY A 118 -2.41 -21.64 3.26
N ASP A 119 -1.29 -21.21 2.67
CA ASP A 119 -0.64 -19.91 2.88
C ASP A 119 -1.59 -18.70 2.75
N ALA A 120 -2.78 -18.87 2.15
CA ALA A 120 -3.82 -17.86 2.07
C ALA A 120 -4.30 -17.35 3.44
N LEU A 121 -4.43 -18.22 4.45
CA LEU A 121 -4.87 -17.81 5.79
C LEU A 121 -3.80 -17.03 6.57
N THR A 122 -2.54 -17.11 6.14
CA THR A 122 -1.39 -16.52 6.82
C THR A 122 -0.68 -15.47 5.97
N CYS A 123 -1.08 -15.23 4.72
CA CYS A 123 -0.39 -14.34 3.78
C CYS A 123 -0.21 -12.90 4.32
N PHE A 124 -1.16 -12.43 5.13
CA PHE A 124 -1.09 -11.10 5.76
C PHE A 124 -0.24 -11.04 7.02
N ALA A 125 0.07 -12.17 7.66
CA ALA A 125 0.78 -12.20 8.93
C ALA A 125 2.17 -11.56 8.81
N ASP A 126 2.91 -11.85 7.73
CA ASP A 126 4.24 -11.26 7.53
C ASP A 126 4.17 -9.73 7.30
N LEU A 127 3.11 -9.21 6.68
CA LEU A 127 2.88 -7.77 6.50
C LEU A 127 2.61 -7.05 7.83
N ILE A 128 2.10 -7.76 8.83
CA ILE A 128 1.75 -7.22 10.15
C ILE A 128 2.88 -7.44 11.15
N SER A 129 3.63 -8.52 11.02
CA SER A 129 4.63 -8.98 11.99
C SER A 129 5.76 -7.96 12.25
N THR A 130 6.59 -8.25 13.25
CA THR A 130 7.83 -7.50 13.56
C THR A 130 8.81 -7.35 12.40
N LYS A 131 8.71 -8.24 11.39
CA LYS A 131 9.58 -8.23 10.20
C LYS A 131 9.17 -7.16 9.20
N SER A 132 7.93 -6.67 9.31
CA SER A 132 7.41 -5.65 8.41
C SER A 132 8.08 -4.30 8.65
N VAL A 133 8.29 -3.56 7.56
CA VAL A 133 8.77 -2.17 7.58
C VAL A 133 7.63 -1.16 7.66
N LEU A 134 6.37 -1.64 7.60
CA LEU A 134 5.21 -0.79 7.51
C LEU A 134 4.91 -0.08 8.84
N SER A 135 4.54 1.19 8.75
CA SER A 135 3.97 1.99 9.83
C SER A 135 2.44 2.06 9.75
N GLU A 136 1.88 1.93 8.54
CA GLU A 136 0.44 1.93 8.29
C GLU A 136 0.05 0.83 7.29
N LEU A 137 -0.95 0.03 7.65
CA LEU A 137 -1.50 -1.02 6.80
C LEU A 137 -3.03 -0.92 6.73
N SER A 138 -3.57 -0.86 5.51
CA SER A 138 -5.01 -1.02 5.24
C SER A 138 -5.25 -2.33 4.51
N LEU A 139 -6.09 -3.18 5.11
CA LEU A 139 -6.60 -4.44 4.57
C LEU A 139 -8.11 -4.38 4.36
N ARG A 140 -8.61 -3.18 4.06
CA ARG A 140 -10.04 -2.91 3.94
C ARG A 140 -10.69 -3.75 2.83
N GLY A 141 -11.82 -4.39 3.10
CA GLY A 141 -12.60 -5.02 2.04
C GLY A 141 -11.98 -6.28 1.42
N ASN A 142 -11.05 -6.96 2.09
CA ASN A 142 -10.34 -8.12 1.54
C ASN A 142 -11.00 -9.47 1.84
N HIS A 143 -12.25 -9.48 2.34
CA HIS A 143 -12.98 -10.68 2.73
C HIS A 143 -12.30 -11.53 3.82
N LEU A 144 -11.53 -10.90 4.71
CA LEU A 144 -10.92 -11.61 5.84
C LEU A 144 -12.01 -12.19 6.74
N SER A 145 -12.05 -13.51 6.86
CA SER A 145 -12.96 -14.24 7.75
C SER A 145 -12.34 -14.47 9.14
N GLU A 146 -13.13 -14.98 10.08
CA GLU A 146 -12.68 -15.44 11.40
C GLU A 146 -11.47 -16.38 11.35
N LEU A 147 -11.29 -17.14 10.25
CA LEU A 147 -10.16 -18.05 10.06
C LEU A 147 -8.80 -17.33 9.93
N HIS A 148 -8.80 -16.06 9.53
CA HIS A 148 -7.58 -15.23 9.42
C HIS A 148 -7.23 -14.57 10.75
N ALA A 149 -8.22 -14.42 11.64
CA ALA A 149 -8.05 -13.63 12.84
C ALA A 149 -6.94 -14.15 13.76
N PRO A 150 -6.74 -15.47 13.98
CA PRO A 150 -5.64 -15.97 14.79
C PRO A 150 -4.26 -15.58 14.25
N SER A 151 -4.04 -15.67 12.93
CA SER A 151 -2.73 -15.33 12.33
C SER A 151 -2.47 -13.83 12.35
N ILE A 152 -3.50 -13.02 12.11
CA ILE A 152 -3.45 -11.56 12.22
C ILE A 152 -3.19 -11.15 13.67
N ALA A 153 -3.87 -11.76 14.64
CA ALA A 153 -3.72 -11.47 16.08
C ALA A 153 -2.32 -11.82 16.60
N ASP A 154 -1.80 -13.00 16.24
CA ASP A 154 -0.44 -13.42 16.64
C ASP A 154 0.62 -12.44 16.10
N ALA A 155 0.53 -12.10 14.81
CA ALA A 155 1.41 -11.12 14.19
C ALA A 155 1.25 -9.72 14.81
N LEU A 156 0.01 -9.31 15.10
CA LEU A 156 -0.30 -8.01 15.68
C LEU A 156 0.28 -7.87 17.09
N SER A 157 0.27 -8.93 17.90
CA SER A 157 0.76 -8.91 19.29
C SER A 157 2.18 -8.35 19.42
N HIS A 158 3.01 -8.52 18.39
CA HIS A 158 4.40 -8.07 18.36
C HIS A 158 4.67 -6.98 17.32
N SER A 159 3.65 -6.54 16.57
CA SER A 159 3.79 -5.59 15.46
C SER A 159 4.35 -4.23 15.89
N ARG A 160 4.93 -3.52 14.91
CA ARG A 160 5.35 -2.11 15.03
C ARG A 160 4.41 -1.14 14.29
N LEU A 161 3.31 -1.63 13.72
CA LEU A 161 2.32 -0.81 13.03
C LEU A 161 1.73 0.23 13.98
N ASN A 162 1.59 1.46 13.49
CA ASN A 162 0.86 2.52 14.18
C ASN A 162 -0.63 2.51 13.78
N VAL A 163 -0.92 2.12 12.54
CA VAL A 163 -2.29 2.10 11.99
C VAL A 163 -2.57 0.76 11.33
N LEU A 164 -3.66 0.13 11.73
CA LEU A 164 -4.19 -1.07 11.10
C LEU A 164 -5.68 -0.86 10.77
N ASN A 165 -6.01 -0.90 9.48
CA ASN A 165 -7.39 -0.77 9.03
C ASN A 165 -7.91 -2.11 8.52
N LEU A 166 -8.83 -2.72 9.27
CA LEU A 166 -9.52 -3.98 8.93
C LEU A 166 -10.99 -3.73 8.54
N PHE A 167 -11.36 -2.50 8.19
CA PHE A 167 -12.72 -2.13 7.83
C PHE A 167 -13.33 -3.03 6.74
N ASP A 168 -14.63 -3.35 6.84
CA ASP A 168 -15.39 -4.06 5.79
C ASP A 168 -14.86 -5.47 5.49
N ASN A 169 -14.54 -6.22 6.55
CA ASN A 169 -14.21 -7.64 6.46
C ASN A 169 -15.26 -8.49 7.21
N ARG A 170 -14.97 -9.74 7.54
CA ARG A 170 -15.91 -10.72 8.12
C ARG A 170 -15.29 -11.47 9.31
N LEU A 171 -14.56 -10.75 10.17
CA LEU A 171 -13.83 -11.33 11.30
C LEU A 171 -14.74 -11.95 12.37
N GLY A 172 -15.97 -11.47 12.52
CA GLY A 172 -16.92 -11.97 13.50
C GLY A 172 -16.52 -11.67 14.95
N ASN A 173 -17.28 -12.24 15.90
CA ASN A 173 -17.01 -12.07 17.33
C ASN A 173 -15.68 -12.69 17.75
N ASP A 174 -15.39 -13.89 17.26
CA ASP A 174 -14.18 -14.63 17.60
C ASP A 174 -12.94 -13.91 17.08
N GLY A 175 -13.02 -13.35 15.87
CA GLY A 175 -11.93 -12.55 15.34
C GLY A 175 -11.73 -11.24 16.10
N ALA A 176 -12.81 -10.58 16.55
CA ALA A 176 -12.70 -9.41 17.42
C ALA A 176 -12.00 -9.75 18.75
N ALA A 177 -12.38 -10.86 19.38
CA ALA A 177 -11.78 -11.32 20.63
C ALA A 177 -10.29 -11.68 20.46
N ALA A 178 -9.91 -12.30 19.35
CA ALA A 178 -8.51 -12.58 19.03
C ALA A 178 -7.69 -11.30 18.90
N ILE A 179 -8.21 -10.29 18.17
CA ILE A 179 -7.56 -8.99 18.03
C ILE A 179 -7.46 -8.28 19.39
N ALA A 180 -8.53 -8.28 20.20
CA ALA A 180 -8.52 -7.68 21.53
C ALA A 180 -7.45 -8.30 22.43
N GLN A 181 -7.31 -9.63 22.42
CA GLN A 181 -6.27 -10.32 23.18
C GLN A 181 -4.87 -9.96 22.70
N ALA A 182 -4.65 -9.79 21.40
CA ALA A 182 -3.37 -9.35 20.84
C ALA A 182 -2.98 -7.92 21.25
N LEU A 183 -3.95 -7.01 21.31
CA LEU A 183 -3.73 -5.62 21.70
C LEU A 183 -3.25 -5.46 23.14
N ARG A 184 -3.44 -6.47 24.00
CA ARG A 184 -2.89 -6.47 25.37
C ARG A 184 -1.35 -6.50 25.39
N PHE A 185 -0.74 -6.98 24.31
CA PHE A 185 0.72 -7.09 24.17
C PHE A 185 1.29 -6.07 23.19
N ASN A 186 0.49 -5.63 22.22
CA ASN A 186 0.91 -4.61 21.28
C ASN A 186 0.93 -3.22 21.95
N MET A 187 2.11 -2.58 21.96
CA MET A 187 2.30 -1.24 22.53
C MET A 187 2.52 -0.13 21.48
N SER A 188 2.46 -0.48 20.19
CA SER A 188 2.79 0.42 19.06
C SER A 188 1.56 0.96 18.34
N LEU A 189 0.47 0.18 18.29
CA LEU A 189 -0.73 0.48 17.53
C LEU A 189 -1.50 1.65 18.16
N LYS A 190 -1.75 2.68 17.37
CA LYS A 190 -2.44 3.91 17.78
C LYS A 190 -3.85 4.00 17.18
N SER A 191 -4.08 3.36 16.04
CA SER A 191 -5.36 3.37 15.35
C SER A 191 -5.69 1.99 14.82
N LEU A 192 -6.88 1.51 15.18
CA LEU A 192 -7.45 0.26 14.70
C LEU A 192 -8.88 0.51 14.23
N SER A 193 -9.19 0.07 13.01
CA SER A 193 -10.56 0.07 12.50
C SER A 193 -11.08 -1.35 12.33
N LEU A 194 -12.08 -1.72 13.14
CA LEU A 194 -12.82 -2.98 13.06
C LEU A 194 -14.28 -2.78 12.59
N SER A 195 -14.62 -1.59 12.10
CA SER A 195 -15.98 -1.31 11.63
C SER A 195 -16.37 -2.21 10.44
N LYS A 196 -17.66 -2.58 10.36
CA LYS A 196 -18.19 -3.50 9.34
C LYS A 196 -17.48 -4.87 9.30
N ASN A 197 -17.22 -5.48 10.45
CA ASN A 197 -16.61 -6.81 10.56
C ASN A 197 -17.56 -7.93 11.02
N TRP A 198 -18.88 -7.68 10.99
CA TRP A 198 -19.90 -8.59 11.53
C TRP A 198 -19.70 -8.89 13.02
N ILE A 199 -19.24 -7.88 13.76
CA ILE A 199 -19.03 -7.93 15.21
C ILE A 199 -20.35 -7.60 15.91
N GLY A 200 -20.84 -8.52 16.72
CA GLY A 200 -22.00 -8.36 17.60
C GLY A 200 -21.61 -7.84 18.98
N GLY A 201 -22.56 -7.87 19.93
CA GLY A 201 -22.35 -7.36 21.29
C GLY A 201 -21.17 -8.03 22.01
N ASP A 202 -21.06 -9.37 21.91
CA ASP A 202 -20.01 -10.13 22.59
C ASP A 202 -18.62 -9.79 22.05
N GLY A 203 -18.47 -9.71 20.72
CA GLY A 203 -17.20 -9.32 20.11
C GLY A 203 -16.83 -7.86 20.35
N ALA A 204 -17.81 -6.98 20.55
CA ALA A 204 -17.56 -5.58 20.92
C ALA A 204 -17.16 -5.42 22.40
N HIS A 205 -17.47 -6.40 23.26
CA HIS A 205 -17.11 -6.39 24.67
C HIS A 205 -15.70 -6.93 24.94
N ALA A 206 -15.19 -7.81 24.07
CA ALA A 206 -13.89 -8.47 24.20
C ALA A 206 -12.71 -7.48 24.22
#